data_AF-A0A2S0XC37-F1
#
_entry.id   AF-A0A2S0XC37-F1
#
_cell.length_a   1.000
_cell.length_b   1.000
_cell.length_c   1.000
_cell.angle_alpha   90.00
_cell.angle_beta   90.00
_cell.angle_gamma   90.00
#
_symmetry.space_group_name_H-M   'P 1'
#
loop_
_entity.id
_entity.type
_entity.pdbx_description
1 polymer ?
#
loop_
_entity_poly.entity_id
_entity_poly.type
_entity_poly.pdbx_seq_one_letter_code
_entity_poly.pdbx_strand_id
1 'polypeptide(L)'
;MTNRVIESLKKLQEHILEVGLARSVLALPAPRMLSLASPTSGESGIANVFTLTITEPEISIVSRDLFASGHYSLAVQEAYKALDKYVSDRTGTFKLSGTQLMEQVFSPNSPVLYWSARQSSSEQDEQKGYHRLYSGAMLGIRNPVTHEFNWVDEPEIAIELLVFAQHLLRKAKSAQFDEGIRSTSNTE
;
A
#
# COMPACT_ATOMS: atom_id res chain seq x y z
N MET A 1 -35.05 -2.56 -31.53
CA MET A 1 -36.05 -3.32 -30.72
C MET A 1 -36.16 -2.84 -29.26
N THR A 2 -35.38 -1.85 -28.82
CA THR A 2 -35.30 -1.39 -27.42
C THR A 2 -36.32 -0.30 -27.04
N ASN A 3 -36.80 0.51 -27.99
CA ASN A 3 -37.72 1.61 -27.68
C ASN A 3 -39.15 1.14 -27.33
N ARG A 4 -39.59 -0.01 -27.88
CA ARG A 4 -40.93 -0.55 -27.63
C ARG A 4 -41.12 -0.99 -26.18
N VAL A 5 -40.08 -1.52 -25.53
CA VAL A 5 -40.16 -2.01 -24.15
C VAL A 5 -40.25 -0.85 -23.16
N ILE A 6 -39.49 0.22 -23.41
CA ILE A 6 -39.49 1.42 -22.57
C ILE A 6 -40.85 2.16 -22.68
N GLU A 7 -41.43 2.19 -23.87
CA GLU A 7 -42.72 2.81 -24.11
C GLU A 7 -43.88 2.01 -23.49
N SER A 8 -43.81 0.67 -23.51
CA SER A 8 -44.72 -0.21 -22.79
C SER A 8 -44.64 -0.02 -21.27
N LEU A 9 -43.43 0.18 -20.73
CA LEU A 9 -43.22 0.42 -19.29
C LEU A 9 -43.78 1.78 -18.84
N LYS A 10 -43.62 2.83 -19.65
CA LYS A 10 -44.23 4.13 -19.38
C LYS A 10 -45.75 4.07 -19.37
N LYS A 11 -46.36 3.40 -20.36
CA LYS A 11 -47.82 3.21 -20.41
C LYS A 11 -48.35 2.42 -19.22
N LEU A 12 -47.61 1.41 -18.76
CA LEU A 12 -47.99 0.65 -17.57
C LEU A 12 -47.93 1.51 -16.30
N GLN A 13 -46.89 2.34 -16.17
CA GLN A 13 -46.73 3.25 -15.04
C GLN A 13 -47.84 4.31 -14.98
N GLU A 14 -48.21 4.89 -16.12
CA GLU A 14 -49.32 5.83 -16.24
C GLU A 14 -50.66 5.17 -15.88
N HIS A 15 -50.86 3.91 -16.28
CA HIS A 15 -52.08 3.17 -15.96
C HIS A 15 -52.19 2.79 -14.47
N ILE A 16 -51.08 2.47 -13.81
CA ILE A 16 -51.06 2.19 -12.36
C ILE A 16 -51.39 3.47 -11.55
N LEU A 17 -50.99 4.64 -12.05
CA LEU A 17 -51.34 5.94 -11.47
C LEU A 17 -52.81 6.30 -11.69
N GLU A 18 -53.36 6.05 -12.88
CA GLU A 18 -54.78 6.31 -13.20
C GLU A 18 -55.76 5.39 -12.44
N VAL A 19 -55.40 4.13 -12.21
CA VAL A 19 -56.28 3.14 -11.53
C VAL A 19 -56.40 3.42 -10.02
N GLY A 20 -55.73 4.44 -9.48
CA GLY A 20 -55.96 4.89 -8.10
C GLY A 20 -55.59 3.86 -7.03
N LEU A 21 -54.82 2.83 -7.38
CA LEU A 21 -54.30 1.82 -6.44
C LEU A 21 -53.17 2.35 -5.53
N ALA A 22 -52.83 3.64 -5.63
CA ALA A 22 -51.69 4.25 -4.97
C ALA A 22 -51.92 4.71 -3.51
N ARG A 23 -52.90 4.15 -2.77
CA ARG A 23 -53.20 4.66 -1.41
C ARG A 23 -53.30 3.71 -0.24
N SER A 24 -52.99 2.41 -0.34
CA SER A 24 -53.10 1.58 0.88
C SER A 24 -52.17 0.38 1.08
N VAL A 25 -51.48 -0.19 0.09
CA VAL A 25 -50.59 -1.34 0.37
C VAL A 25 -49.40 -1.33 -0.59
N LEU A 26 -48.25 -0.89 -0.09
CA LEU A 26 -46.86 -1.22 -0.45
C LEU A 26 -45.93 -0.08 0.01
N ALA A 27 -46.01 0.24 1.31
CA ALA A 27 -44.86 0.85 1.98
C ALA A 27 -43.83 -0.25 2.20
N LEU A 28 -43.14 -0.67 1.12
CA LEU A 28 -41.85 -1.31 1.31
C LEU A 28 -40.95 -0.25 1.95
N PRO A 29 -40.32 -0.51 3.11
CA PRO A 29 -39.29 0.39 3.59
C PRO A 29 -38.29 0.51 2.46
N ALA A 30 -38.01 1.76 2.03
CA ALA A 30 -36.94 2.01 1.09
C ALA A 30 -35.72 1.22 1.58
N PRO A 31 -35.02 0.46 0.71
CA PRO A 31 -33.79 -0.17 1.13
C PRO A 31 -32.96 0.91 1.78
N ARG A 32 -32.52 0.68 3.03
CA ARG A 32 -31.38 1.40 3.60
C ARG A 32 -30.19 1.08 2.69
N MET A 33 -30.15 1.73 1.53
CA MET A 33 -28.93 1.88 0.77
C MET A 33 -27.95 2.48 1.75
N LEU A 34 -26.81 1.80 1.90
CA LEU A 34 -25.70 2.13 2.77
C LEU A 34 -25.73 3.61 3.14
N SER A 35 -26.05 3.87 4.41
CA SER A 35 -25.55 5.06 5.08
C SER A 35 -24.03 4.90 5.13
N LEU A 36 -23.35 5.15 4.01
CA LEU A 36 -21.97 5.56 4.04
C LEU A 36 -22.01 6.80 4.91
N ALA A 37 -21.52 6.69 6.15
CA ALA A 37 -21.24 7.85 6.96
C ALA A 37 -20.48 8.81 6.03
N SER A 38 -21.03 10.01 5.80
CA SER A 38 -20.25 11.05 5.16
C SER A 38 -18.96 11.13 5.97
N PRO A 39 -17.78 10.92 5.36
CA PRO A 39 -16.54 10.97 6.10
C PRO A 39 -16.55 12.31 6.84
N THR A 40 -16.41 12.24 8.16
CA THR A 40 -16.17 13.42 8.99
C THR A 40 -15.13 14.26 8.25
N SER A 41 -15.29 15.58 8.16
CA SER A 41 -14.44 16.44 7.31
C SER A 41 -12.93 16.21 7.50
N GLY A 42 -12.51 15.70 8.66
CA GLY A 42 -11.15 15.19 8.92
C GLY A 42 -10.78 13.88 8.17
N GLU A 43 -11.63 12.85 8.15
CA GLU A 43 -11.35 11.57 7.46
C GLU A 43 -11.20 11.74 5.95
N SER A 44 -12.04 12.59 5.35
CA SER A 44 -11.93 12.97 3.94
C SER A 44 -10.63 13.73 3.66
N GLY A 45 -10.18 14.55 4.62
CA GLY A 45 -8.91 15.27 4.54
C GLY A 45 -7.70 14.33 4.54
N ILE A 46 -7.66 13.37 5.45
CA ILE A 46 -6.53 12.43 5.59
C ILE A 46 -6.46 11.48 4.38
N ALA A 47 -7.59 10.98 3.88
CA ALA A 47 -7.63 10.18 2.65
C ALA A 47 -7.09 10.96 1.43
N ASN A 48 -7.36 12.27 1.35
CA ASN A 48 -6.77 13.14 0.34
C ASN A 48 -5.25 13.30 0.54
N VAL A 49 -4.78 13.47 1.78
CA VAL A 49 -3.33 13.53 2.09
C VAL A 49 -2.64 12.25 1.65
N PHE A 50 -3.21 11.08 1.96
CA PHE A 50 -2.70 9.79 1.48
C PHE A 50 -2.57 9.79 -0.05
N THR A 51 -3.62 10.17 -0.75
CA THR A 51 -3.67 10.14 -2.23
C THR A 51 -2.65 11.07 -2.87
N LEU A 52 -2.42 12.25 -2.29
CA LEU A 52 -1.45 13.22 -2.79
C LEU A 52 0.00 12.85 -2.46
N THR A 53 0.22 12.13 -1.36
CA THR A 53 1.57 11.90 -0.81
C THR A 53 2.13 10.54 -1.23
N ILE A 54 1.29 9.50 -1.27
CA ILE A 54 1.69 8.13 -1.64
C ILE A 54 1.49 7.94 -3.14
N THR A 55 2.57 8.12 -3.90
CA THR A 55 2.56 8.09 -5.37
C THR A 55 3.23 6.86 -5.96
N GLU A 56 4.01 6.09 -5.20
CA GLU A 56 4.62 4.85 -5.69
C GLU A 56 3.55 3.76 -5.80
N PRO A 57 3.35 3.15 -6.98
CA PRO A 57 2.23 2.24 -7.21
C PRO A 57 2.31 0.97 -6.37
N GLU A 58 3.52 0.44 -6.11
CA GLU A 58 3.70 -0.77 -5.30
C GLU A 58 3.29 -0.57 -3.84
N ILE A 59 3.40 0.67 -3.33
CA ILE A 59 2.93 1.03 -1.98
C ILE A 59 1.45 1.38 -2.02
N SER A 60 1.03 2.23 -2.98
CA SER A 60 -0.34 2.72 -3.08
C SER A 60 -1.34 1.58 -3.27
N ILE A 61 -1.07 0.64 -4.18
CA ILE A 61 -1.98 -0.47 -4.52
C ILE A 61 -2.29 -1.35 -3.30
N VAL A 62 -1.28 -1.63 -2.47
CA VAL A 62 -1.44 -2.55 -1.33
C VAL A 62 -2.00 -1.88 -0.08
N SER A 63 -1.82 -0.56 0.06
CA SER A 63 -2.15 0.16 1.30
C SER A 63 -3.39 1.04 1.21
N ARG A 64 -3.79 1.51 0.02
CA ARG A 64 -4.84 2.52 -0.13
C ARG A 64 -6.17 2.11 0.49
N ASP A 65 -6.69 0.95 0.11
CA ASP A 65 -8.03 0.54 0.52
C ASP A 65 -8.07 0.17 2.01
N LEU A 66 -6.95 -0.37 2.53
CA LEU A 66 -6.74 -0.62 3.94
C LEU A 66 -6.74 0.67 4.75
N PHE A 67 -5.97 1.66 4.29
CA PHE A 67 -5.87 2.97 4.93
C PHE A 67 -7.24 3.69 4.94
N ALA A 68 -7.93 3.69 3.80
CA ALA A 68 -9.26 4.30 3.68
C ALA A 68 -10.32 3.62 4.57
N SER A 69 -10.13 2.35 4.91
CA SER A 69 -11.01 1.58 5.80
C SER A 69 -10.60 1.66 7.27
N GLY A 70 -9.59 2.47 7.63
CA GLY A 70 -9.10 2.62 9.00
C GLY A 70 -8.18 1.48 9.49
N HIS A 71 -7.77 0.57 8.60
CA HIS A 71 -6.84 -0.52 8.92
C HIS A 71 -5.38 -0.06 8.80
N TYR A 72 -5.01 0.95 9.57
CA TYR A 72 -3.71 1.64 9.47
C TYR A 72 -2.51 0.72 9.69
N SER A 73 -2.52 -0.07 10.77
CA SER A 73 -1.48 -1.06 11.04
C SER A 73 -1.30 -2.03 9.87
N LEU A 74 -2.39 -2.55 9.30
CA LEU A 74 -2.33 -3.48 8.16
C LEU A 74 -1.86 -2.77 6.87
N ALA A 75 -2.25 -1.52 6.64
CA ALA A 75 -1.78 -0.72 5.52
C ALA A 75 -0.25 -0.55 5.55
N VAL A 76 0.30 -0.23 6.73
CA VAL A 76 1.74 -0.16 6.96
C VAL A 76 2.38 -1.53 6.76
N GLN A 77 1.80 -2.60 7.31
CA GLN A 77 2.31 -3.97 7.16
C GLN A 77 2.51 -4.35 5.70
N GLU A 78 1.48 -4.17 4.88
CA GLU A 78 1.50 -4.56 3.47
C GLU A 78 2.44 -3.67 2.65
N ALA A 79 2.59 -2.39 2.99
CA ALA A 79 3.57 -1.51 2.35
C ALA A 79 5.03 -1.96 2.60
N TYR A 80 5.39 -2.30 3.84
CA TYR A 80 6.73 -2.79 4.14
C TYR A 80 7.00 -4.19 3.56
N LYS A 81 5.97 -5.03 3.47
CA LYS A 81 6.03 -6.31 2.76
C LYS A 81 6.21 -6.13 1.25
N ALA A 82 5.58 -5.13 0.64
CA ALA A 82 5.80 -4.78 -0.76
C ALA A 82 7.25 -4.31 -1.01
N LEU A 83 7.80 -3.51 -0.10
CA LEU A 83 9.22 -3.12 -0.13
C LEU A 83 10.16 -4.33 -0.03
N ASP A 84 9.92 -5.22 0.94
CA ASP A 84 10.70 -6.45 1.13
C ASP A 84 10.68 -7.33 -0.12
N LYS A 85 9.47 -7.54 -0.67
CA LYS A 85 9.27 -8.29 -1.91
C LYS A 85 10.01 -7.66 -3.08
N TYR A 86 9.92 -6.34 -3.26
CA TYR A 86 10.63 -5.64 -4.34
C TYR A 86 12.14 -5.89 -4.27
N VAL A 87 12.74 -5.77 -3.08
CA VAL A 87 14.18 -5.99 -2.88
C VAL A 87 14.56 -7.45 -3.13
N SER A 88 13.76 -8.40 -2.64
CA SER A 88 13.98 -9.84 -2.86
C SER A 88 13.92 -10.19 -4.35
N ASP A 89 12.86 -9.76 -5.04
CA ASP A 89 12.65 -10.00 -6.46
C ASP A 89 13.76 -9.36 -7.31
N ARG A 90 14.18 -8.14 -6.96
CA ARG A 90 15.26 -7.43 -7.68
C ARG A 90 16.62 -8.12 -7.52
N THR A 91 16.93 -8.64 -6.34
CA THR A 91 18.25 -9.24 -6.05
C THR A 91 18.29 -10.74 -6.33
N GLY A 92 17.14 -11.40 -6.49
CA GLY A 92 17.05 -12.85 -6.56
C GLY A 92 17.27 -13.56 -5.21
N THR A 93 17.24 -12.81 -4.11
CA THR A 93 17.47 -13.35 -2.75
C THR A 93 16.14 -13.80 -2.14
N PHE A 94 15.61 -14.93 -2.61
CA PHE A 94 14.29 -15.42 -2.19
C PHE A 94 14.28 -16.18 -0.86
N LYS A 95 15.46 -16.55 -0.34
CA LYS A 95 15.59 -17.34 0.90
C LYS A 95 15.53 -16.48 2.17
N LEU A 96 15.66 -15.16 2.04
CA LEU A 96 15.71 -14.22 3.16
C LEU A 96 14.57 -13.20 3.06
N SER A 97 14.16 -12.66 4.20
CA SER A 97 13.13 -11.62 4.32
C SER A 97 13.41 -10.70 5.50
N GLY A 98 12.82 -9.52 5.49
CA GLY A 98 12.89 -8.54 6.57
C GLY A 98 14.32 -8.08 6.82
N THR A 99 14.71 -8.02 8.10
CA THR A 99 16.00 -7.47 8.52
C THR A 99 17.18 -8.18 7.87
N GLN A 100 17.18 -9.51 7.82
CA GLN A 100 18.28 -10.31 7.26
C GLN A 100 18.51 -10.03 5.76
N LEU A 101 17.41 -9.90 5.00
CA LEU A 101 17.49 -9.55 3.58
C LEU A 101 18.14 -8.17 3.40
N MET A 102 17.68 -7.18 4.15
CA MET A 102 18.18 -5.80 4.05
C MET A 102 19.64 -5.69 4.49
N GLU A 103 20.04 -6.43 5.51
CA GLU A 103 21.41 -6.47 5.99
C GLU A 103 22.37 -7.02 4.93
N GLN A 104 21.99 -8.13 4.28
CA GLN A 104 22.80 -8.70 3.21
C GLN A 104 22.84 -7.79 1.98
N VAL A 105 21.67 -7.35 1.50
CA VAL A 105 21.56 -6.64 0.22
C VAL A 105 22.24 -5.28 0.25
N PHE A 106 22.11 -4.54 1.35
CA PHE A 106 22.65 -3.18 1.45
C PHE A 106 23.95 -3.11 2.26
N SER A 107 24.58 -4.24 2.58
CA SER A 107 25.82 -4.32 3.38
C SER A 107 26.86 -3.26 2.98
N PRO A 108 27.48 -2.54 3.92
CA PRO A 108 28.47 -1.52 3.57
C PRO A 108 29.74 -2.11 2.93
N ASN A 109 30.08 -3.34 3.31
CA ASN A 109 31.30 -4.01 2.86
C ASN A 109 31.09 -4.65 1.48
N SER A 110 29.99 -5.40 1.33
CA SER A 110 29.70 -6.19 0.13
C SER A 110 28.21 -6.07 -0.27
N PRO A 111 27.75 -4.89 -0.70
CA PRO A 111 26.36 -4.68 -1.08
C PRO A 111 26.06 -5.33 -2.42
N VAL A 112 24.87 -5.90 -2.49
CA VAL A 112 24.24 -6.32 -3.75
C VAL A 112 23.61 -5.11 -4.45
N LEU A 113 23.02 -4.19 -3.67
CA LEU A 113 22.46 -2.93 -4.13
C LEU A 113 23.22 -1.73 -3.55
N TYR A 114 23.65 -0.82 -4.44
CA TYR A 114 24.48 0.32 -4.09
C TYR A 114 24.13 1.56 -4.95
N TRP A 115 24.54 2.75 -4.51
CA TRP A 115 24.19 4.02 -5.19
C TRP A 115 25.36 4.75 -5.83
N SER A 116 26.58 4.41 -5.45
CA SER A 116 27.80 5.11 -5.86
C SER A 116 29.01 4.18 -5.85
N ALA A 117 30.16 4.68 -6.30
CA ALA A 117 31.41 3.93 -6.30
C ALA A 117 31.99 3.71 -4.89
N ARG A 118 31.45 4.39 -3.85
CA ARG A 118 31.89 4.27 -2.44
C ARG A 118 33.38 4.61 -2.23
N GLN A 119 33.90 5.52 -3.04
CA GLN A 119 35.29 5.97 -2.99
C GLN A 119 35.47 7.10 -1.97
N SER A 120 34.50 8.01 -1.86
CA SER A 120 34.54 9.08 -0.87
C SER A 120 33.93 8.66 0.47
N SER A 121 34.29 9.37 1.55
CA SER A 121 33.69 9.15 2.87
C SER A 121 32.18 9.34 2.84
N SER A 122 31.69 10.38 2.17
CA SER A 122 30.26 10.66 2.05
C SER A 122 29.49 9.53 1.33
N GLU A 123 30.07 8.95 0.28
CA GLU A 123 29.47 7.81 -0.42
C GLU A 123 29.43 6.55 0.45
N GLN A 124 30.49 6.29 1.23
CA GLN A 124 30.53 5.19 2.18
C GLN A 124 29.52 5.38 3.31
N ASP A 125 29.37 6.61 3.80
CA ASP A 125 28.42 6.96 4.84
C ASP A 125 26.98 6.88 4.34
N GLU A 126 26.73 7.25 3.07
CA GLU A 126 25.42 7.04 2.43
C GLU A 126 25.06 5.55 2.42
N GLN A 127 25.98 4.68 1.99
CA GLN A 127 25.73 3.24 1.98
C GLN A 127 25.47 2.70 3.39
N LYS A 128 26.32 3.04 4.37
CA LYS A 128 26.17 2.62 5.77
C LYS A 128 24.87 3.15 6.39
N GLY A 129 24.50 4.39 6.08
CA GLY A 129 23.30 5.04 6.56
C GLY A 129 22.06 4.33 6.06
N TYR A 130 21.94 4.16 4.74
CA TYR A 130 20.79 3.48 4.17
C TYR A 130 20.71 2.01 4.57
N HIS A 131 21.84 1.30 4.67
CA HIS A 131 21.87 -0.04 5.25
C HIS A 131 21.15 -0.11 6.61
N ARG A 132 21.47 0.82 7.52
CA ARG A 132 20.83 0.91 8.85
C ARG A 132 19.36 1.34 8.77
N LEU A 133 19.00 2.22 7.85
CA LEU A 133 17.61 2.64 7.65
C LEU A 133 16.75 1.48 7.16
N TYR A 134 17.22 0.67 6.20
CA TYR A 134 16.47 -0.48 5.72
C TYR A 134 16.36 -1.57 6.79
N SER A 135 17.47 -1.96 7.42
CA SER A 135 17.45 -3.02 8.44
C SER A 135 16.64 -2.58 9.67
N GLY A 136 16.82 -1.33 10.11
CA GLY A 136 16.07 -0.72 11.21
C GLY A 136 14.59 -0.57 10.90
N ALA A 137 14.21 -0.22 9.66
CA ALA A 137 12.81 -0.18 9.25
C ALA A 137 12.15 -1.56 9.33
N MET A 138 12.83 -2.61 8.90
CA MET A 138 12.30 -3.97 9.01
C MET A 138 12.19 -4.42 10.47
N LEU A 139 13.21 -4.15 11.27
CA LEU A 139 13.27 -4.56 12.67
C LEU A 139 12.29 -3.78 13.56
N GLY A 140 12.23 -2.47 13.40
CA GLY A 140 11.50 -1.56 14.29
C GLY A 140 10.10 -1.19 13.84
N ILE A 141 9.74 -1.43 12.56
CA ILE A 141 8.41 -1.09 12.02
C ILE A 141 7.73 -2.34 11.52
N ARG A 142 8.28 -3.00 10.49
CA ARG A 142 7.64 -4.16 9.86
C ARG A 142 7.40 -5.30 10.85
N ASN A 143 8.40 -5.64 11.66
CA ASN A 143 8.30 -6.76 12.60
C ASN A 143 7.25 -6.51 13.69
N PRO A 144 7.26 -5.38 14.45
CA PRO A 144 6.21 -5.10 15.42
C PRO A 144 4.81 -5.10 14.80
N VAL A 145 4.63 -4.44 13.64
CA VAL A 145 3.35 -4.40 12.94
C VAL A 145 2.87 -5.79 12.47
N THR A 146 3.77 -6.76 12.31
CA THR A 146 3.42 -8.15 11.94
C THR A 146 3.05 -9.02 13.14
N HIS A 147 3.58 -8.71 14.31
CA HIS A 147 3.46 -9.57 15.50
C HIS A 147 2.52 -8.99 16.58
N GLU A 148 2.28 -7.69 16.55
CA GLU A 148 1.41 -6.97 17.50
C GLU A 148 0.12 -6.51 16.82
N PHE A 149 -0.98 -6.50 17.57
CA PHE A 149 -2.26 -5.97 17.10
C PHE A 149 -2.33 -4.46 17.29
N ASN A 150 -2.83 -3.75 16.28
CA ASN A 150 -3.04 -2.29 16.32
C ASN A 150 -1.80 -1.51 16.76
N TRP A 151 -0.60 -1.95 16.34
CA TRP A 151 0.65 -1.23 16.63
C TRP A 151 0.66 0.20 16.08
N VAL A 152 -0.13 0.43 15.02
CA VAL A 152 -0.37 1.75 14.44
C VAL A 152 -1.88 1.94 14.36
N ASP A 153 -2.40 2.86 15.16
CA ASP A 153 -3.81 3.20 15.30
C ASP A 153 -4.12 4.64 14.84
N GLU A 154 -3.12 5.52 14.82
CA GLU A 154 -3.24 6.89 14.33
C GLU A 154 -3.01 6.98 12.81
N PRO A 155 -3.93 7.62 12.04
CA PRO A 155 -3.79 7.79 10.60
C PRO A 155 -2.56 8.60 10.19
N GLU A 156 -2.20 9.62 10.97
CA GLU A 156 -1.06 10.50 10.73
C GLU A 156 0.25 9.70 10.79
N ILE A 157 0.43 8.90 11.83
CA ILE A 157 1.59 8.02 12.00
C ILE A 157 1.64 6.99 10.87
N ALA A 158 0.50 6.43 10.47
CA ALA A 158 0.46 5.52 9.33
C ALA A 158 0.91 6.19 8.03
N ILE A 159 0.50 7.43 7.76
CA ILE A 159 1.00 8.19 6.60
C ILE A 159 2.51 8.37 6.69
N GLU A 160 3.06 8.76 7.84
CA GLU A 160 4.51 8.93 8.01
C GLU A 160 5.28 7.66 7.67
N LEU A 161 4.82 6.51 8.18
CA LEU A 161 5.44 5.21 7.95
C LEU A 161 5.28 4.76 6.48
N LEU A 162 4.14 5.05 5.85
CA LEU A 162 3.92 4.76 4.42
C LEU A 162 4.79 5.63 3.52
N VAL A 163 4.98 6.91 3.87
CA VAL A 163 5.91 7.82 3.19
C VAL A 163 7.35 7.32 3.36
N PHE A 164 7.71 6.83 4.53
CA PHE A 164 9.04 6.28 4.76
C PHE A 164 9.28 5.00 3.95
N ALA A 165 8.31 4.06 3.94
CA ALA A 165 8.36 2.88 3.08
C ALA A 165 8.49 3.25 1.60
N GLN A 166 7.73 4.26 1.15
CA GLN A 166 7.82 4.81 -0.20
C GLN A 166 9.20 5.40 -0.51
N HIS A 167 9.79 6.18 0.39
CA HIS A 167 11.13 6.75 0.22
C HIS A 167 12.18 5.64 0.06
N LEU A 168 12.11 4.63 0.92
CA LEU A 168 12.97 3.45 0.82
C LEU A 168 12.75 2.71 -0.50
N LEU A 169 11.51 2.52 -0.95
CA LEU A 169 11.25 1.90 -2.24
C LEU A 169 11.87 2.69 -3.41
N ARG A 170 11.71 4.02 -3.43
CA ARG A 170 12.35 4.88 -4.45
C ARG A 170 13.86 4.78 -4.42
N LYS A 171 14.44 4.77 -3.22
CA LYS A 171 15.89 4.63 -3.04
C LYS A 171 16.35 3.25 -3.51
N ALA A 172 15.59 2.19 -3.25
CA ALA A 172 15.88 0.85 -3.73
C ALA A 172 15.80 0.81 -5.26
N LYS A 173 14.79 1.44 -5.88
CA LYS A 173 14.64 1.58 -7.34
C LYS A 173 15.83 2.29 -7.99
N SER A 174 16.36 3.34 -7.37
CA SER A 174 17.50 4.08 -7.91
C SER A 174 18.86 3.40 -7.71
N ALA A 175 18.93 2.28 -6.97
CA ALA A 175 20.18 1.56 -6.76
C ALA A 175 20.66 0.89 -8.06
N GLN A 176 21.97 0.71 -8.17
CA GLN A 176 22.61 -0.19 -9.12
C GLN A 176 22.63 -1.61 -8.54
N PHE A 177 22.67 -2.62 -9.41
CA PHE A 177 22.68 -4.04 -9.03
C PHE A 177 23.97 -4.67 -9.52
N ASP A 178 24.73 -5.29 -8.61
CA ASP A 178 25.91 -6.07 -8.97
C ASP A 178 25.48 -7.52 -9.28
N GLU A 179 25.54 -7.90 -10.57
CA GLU A 179 25.22 -9.26 -11.02
C GLU A 179 26.27 -10.31 -10.58
N GLY A 180 27.43 -9.88 -10.07
CA GLY A 180 28.58 -10.74 -9.77
C GLY A 180 28.35 -11.83 -8.72
N ILE A 181 27.26 -11.77 -7.94
CA ILE A 181 26.95 -12.74 -6.88
C ILE A 181 26.13 -13.95 -7.38
N ARG A 182 25.62 -13.92 -8.62
CA ARG A 182 24.84 -15.05 -9.18
C ARG A 182 25.68 -16.29 -9.53
N SER A 183 27.00 -16.18 -9.64
CA SER A 183 27.83 -17.30 -10.13
C SER A 183 28.25 -18.30 -9.06
N THR A 184 28.07 -18.02 -7.76
CA THR A 184 28.59 -18.88 -6.68
C THR A 184 27.53 -19.68 -5.94
N SER A 185 26.23 -19.48 -6.20
CA SER A 185 25.15 -20.16 -5.47
C SER A 185 24.43 -21.29 -6.25
N ASN A 186 24.87 -21.57 -7.48
CA ASN A 186 24.36 -22.69 -8.31
C ASN A 186 25.32 -23.90 -8.36
N THR A 187 26.32 -23.94 -7.49
CA THR A 187 27.20 -25.09 -7.28
C THR A 187 27.26 -25.40 -5.81
N GLU A 188 26.25 -26.12 -5.32
CA GLU A 188 26.31 -27.04 -4.16
C GLU A 188 25.02 -27.87 -4.09
#